data_AF-A0A9W3K961-F1
#
_entry.id   AF-A0A9W3K961-F1
#
_cell.length_a   1.000
_cell.length_b   1.000
_cell.length_c   1.000
_cell.angle_alpha   90.00
_cell.angle_beta   90.00
_cell.angle_gamma   90.00
#
_symmetry.space_group_name_H-M   'P 1'
#
loop_
_entity.id
_entity.type
_entity.pdbx_description
1 polymer ?
#
loop_
_entity_poly.entity_id
_entity_poly.type
_entity_poly.pdbx_seq_one_letter_code
_entity_poly.pdbx_strand_id
1 'polypeptide(L)'
;MKVYCSNCNEDYNMQPKVAQLSNRIEKCYFTCPHCEHEHVAAYVNDKIRKHQADIGKCHERINKKNLAIEDEMKRLRKRMEGAK
;
A
#
# COMPACT_ATOMS: atom_id res chain seq x y z
N MET A 1 -6.40 8.77 -3.84
CA MET A 1 -6.80 7.61 -4.68
C MET A 1 -8.23 7.85 -5.12
N LYS A 2 -8.55 7.73 -6.41
CA LYS A 2 -9.95 7.75 -6.86
C LYS A 2 -10.58 6.40 -6.55
N VAL A 3 -11.79 6.40 -6.01
CA VAL A 3 -12.58 5.20 -5.75
C VAL A 3 -14.00 5.41 -6.24
N TYR A 4 -14.64 4.31 -6.60
CA TYR A 4 -16.03 4.26 -7.01
C TYR A 4 -16.92 3.96 -5.80
N CYS A 5 -17.98 4.74 -5.60
CA CYS A 5 -18.99 4.47 -4.58
C CYS A 5 -20.00 3.45 -5.09
N SER A 6 -20.02 2.23 -4.54
CA SER A 6 -21.04 1.24 -4.90
C SER A 6 -22.46 1.56 -4.40
N ASN A 7 -22.61 2.59 -3.55
CA ASN A 7 -23.90 3.00 -3.02
C ASN A 7 -24.60 4.06 -3.89
N CYS A 8 -23.87 5.08 -4.36
CA CYS A 8 -24.42 6.16 -5.18
C CYS A 8 -23.87 6.21 -6.61
N ASN A 9 -22.99 5.26 -6.97
CA ASN A 9 -22.41 5.08 -8.30
C ASN A 9 -21.55 6.26 -8.79
N GLU A 10 -21.08 7.10 -7.87
CA GLU A 10 -20.21 8.23 -8.18
C GLU A 10 -18.75 7.95 -7.82
N ASP A 11 -17.85 8.48 -8.63
CA ASP A 11 -16.43 8.49 -8.34
C ASP A 11 -16.05 9.66 -7.42
N TYR A 12 -15.10 9.43 -6.53
CA TYR A 12 -14.58 10.47 -5.66
C TYR A 12 -13.14 10.22 -5.23
N ASN A 13 -12.49 11.29 -4.76
CA ASN A 13 -11.17 11.19 -4.14
C ASN A 13 -11.33 10.68 -2.71
N MET A 14 -10.97 9.42 -2.47
CA MET A 14 -11.04 8.78 -1.16
C MET A 14 -10.10 9.47 -0.16
N GLN A 15 -10.65 9.80 1.01
CA GLN A 15 -9.88 10.19 2.20
C GLN A 15 -10.03 9.10 3.27
N PRO A 16 -8.99 8.29 3.52
CA PRO A 16 -9.04 7.26 4.54
C PRO A 16 -9.09 7.88 5.94
N LYS A 17 -9.88 7.28 6.81
CA LYS A 17 -10.04 7.63 8.22
C LYS A 17 -9.80 6.40 9.08
N VAL A 18 -9.34 6.64 10.31
CA VAL A 18 -9.14 5.59 11.31
C VAL A 18 -9.86 6.00 12.58
N ALA A 19 -10.74 5.14 13.07
CA ALA A 19 -11.40 5.28 14.37
C ALA A 19 -10.88 4.22 15.34
N GLN A 20 -10.52 4.62 16.55
CA GLN A 20 -10.20 3.70 17.63
C GLN A 20 -11.49 3.18 18.26
N LEU A 21 -11.62 1.86 18.32
CA LEU A 21 -12.71 1.15 18.98
C LEU A 21 -12.22 0.50 20.28
N SER A 22 -13.13 -0.10 21.03
CA SER A 22 -12.80 -0.89 22.22
C SER A 22 -11.83 -2.04 21.90
N ASN A 23 -11.11 -2.53 22.91
CA ASN A 23 -10.22 -3.68 22.81
C ASN A 23 -9.05 -3.51 21.82
N ARG A 24 -8.56 -2.28 21.65
CA ARG A 24 -7.43 -1.94 20.75
C ARG A 24 -7.67 -2.36 19.30
N ILE A 25 -8.91 -2.19 18.86
CA ILE A 25 -9.32 -2.42 17.48
C ILE A 25 -9.39 -1.07 16.79
N GLU A 26 -8.81 -0.96 15.61
CA GLU A 26 -8.95 0.21 14.75
C GLU A 26 -9.90 -0.13 13.61
N LYS A 27 -10.89 0.73 13.35
CA LYS A 27 -11.71 0.71 12.14
C LYS A 27 -11.08 1.64 11.11
N CYS A 28 -10.59 1.07 10.02
CA CYS A 28 -10.14 1.83 8.85
C CYS A 28 -11.31 1.96 7.88
N TYR A 29 -11.73 3.18 7.56
CA TYR A 29 -12.93 3.43 6.76
C TYR A 29 -12.76 4.71 5.93
N PHE A 30 -13.72 4.97 5.05
CA PHE A 30 -13.83 6.22 4.31
C PHE A 30 -15.31 6.52 4.06
N THR A 31 -15.64 7.79 3.89
CA THR A 31 -17.03 8.22 3.71
C THR A 31 -17.17 8.79 2.31
N CYS A 32 -18.18 8.34 1.56
CA CYS A 32 -18.52 8.95 0.29
C CYS A 32 -19.02 10.38 0.52
N PRO A 33 -18.45 11.41 -0.12
CA PRO A 33 -18.89 12.80 0.08
C PRO A 33 -20.25 13.10 -0.58
N HIS A 34 -20.72 12.22 -1.49
CA HIS A 34 -21.94 12.44 -2.26
C HIS A 34 -23.20 11.89 -1.59
N CYS A 35 -23.07 10.76 -0.88
CA CYS A 35 -24.20 10.08 -0.25
C CYS A 35 -23.98 9.75 1.23
N GLU A 36 -22.86 10.22 1.79
CA GLU A 36 -22.48 10.04 3.21
C GLU A 36 -22.33 8.59 3.66
N HIS A 37 -22.40 7.63 2.73
CA HIS A 37 -22.24 6.22 3.04
C HIS A 37 -20.82 5.93 3.56
N GLU A 38 -20.76 5.25 4.70
CA GLU A 38 -19.51 4.82 5.32
C GLU A 38 -19.09 3.47 4.74
N HIS A 39 -17.93 3.44 4.09
CA HIS A 39 -17.31 2.21 3.61
C HIS A 39 -16.19 1.79 4.56
N VAL A 40 -16.37 0.64 5.23
CA VAL A 40 -15.34 0.05 6.09
C VAL A 40 -14.37 -0.75 5.24
N ALA A 41 -13.10 -0.37 5.26
CA ALA A 41 -12.04 -1.05 4.51
C ALA A 41 -11.49 -2.25 5.30
N ALA A 42 -11.27 -2.07 6.61
CA ALA A 42 -10.73 -3.13 7.48
C ALA A 42 -10.96 -2.83 8.96
N TYR A 43 -10.99 -3.89 9.76
CA TYR A 43 -10.72 -3.85 11.19
C TYR A 43 -9.34 -4.43 11.45
N VAL A 44 -8.53 -3.73 12.24
CA VAL A 44 -7.15 -4.13 12.52
C VAL A 44 -6.84 -4.01 13.99
N ASN A 45 -5.88 -4.80 14.46
CA ASN A 45 -5.36 -4.75 15.81
C ASN A 45 -3.83 -4.82 15.79
N ASP A 46 -3.21 -4.75 16.96
CA ASP A 46 -1.75 -4.78 17.13
C ASP A 46 -1.08 -5.97 16.41
N LYS A 47 -1.72 -7.14 16.44
CA LYS A 47 -1.19 -8.35 15.79
C LYS A 47 -1.18 -8.21 14.27
N ILE A 48 -2.27 -7.70 13.68
CA ILE A 48 -2.34 -7.45 12.23
C ILE A 48 -1.33 -6.36 11.83
N ARG A 49 -1.22 -5.27 12.61
CA ARG A 49 -0.26 -4.20 12.35
C ARG A 49 1.18 -4.70 12.38
N LYS A 50 1.52 -5.58 13.30
CA LYS A 50 2.84 -6.23 13.35
C LYS A 50 3.15 -7.00 12.07
N HIS A 51 2.22 -7.83 11.61
CA HIS A 51 2.40 -8.58 10.36
C HIS A 51 2.52 -7.67 9.13
N GLN A 52 1.72 -6.60 9.05
CA GLN A 52 1.82 -5.60 7.98
C GLN A 52 3.21 -4.92 7.97
N ALA A 53 3.74 -4.58 9.16
CA ALA A 53 5.08 -3.99 9.28
C ALA A 53 6.19 -4.96 8.84
N ASP A 54 6.07 -6.24 9.19
CA ASP A 54 7.06 -7.26 8.79
C ASP A 54 7.04 -7.50 7.28
N ILE A 55 5.86 -7.51 6.64
CA ILE A 55 5.73 -7.54 5.17
C ILE A 55 6.42 -6.32 4.54
N GLY A 56 6.24 -5.13 5.11
CA GLY A 56 6.90 -3.90 4.66
C GLY A 56 8.43 -4.03 4.65
N LYS A 57 9.01 -4.58 5.71
CA LYS A 57 10.46 -4.84 5.79
C LYS A 57 10.93 -5.84 4.73
N CYS A 58 10.15 -6.89 4.47
CA CYS A 58 10.46 -7.86 3.42
C CYS A 58 10.46 -7.20 2.03
N HIS A 59 9.47 -6.37 1.72
CA HIS A 59 9.43 -5.61 0.47
C HIS A 59 10.63 -4.68 0.31
N GLU A 60 11.03 -3.98 1.38
CA GLU A 60 12.22 -3.11 1.34
C GLU A 60 13.50 -3.90 1.00
N ARG A 61 13.67 -5.08 1.61
CA ARG A 61 14.81 -5.97 1.35
C ARG A 61 14.82 -6.47 -0.10
N ILE A 62 13.66 -6.84 -0.63
CA ILE A 62 13.51 -7.27 -2.03
C ILE A 62 13.87 -6.11 -2.96
N ASN A 63 13.35 -4.91 -2.71
CA ASN A 63 13.63 -3.74 -3.55
C ASN A 63 15.14 -3.40 -3.59
N LYS A 64 15.83 -3.46 -2.44
CA LYS A 64 17.29 -3.28 -2.37
C LYS A 64 18.04 -4.30 -3.23
N LYS A 65 17.58 -5.56 -3.26
CA LYS A 65 18.18 -6.60 -4.11
C LYS A 65 17.90 -6.35 -5.59
N ASN A 66 16.69 -5.92 -5.94
CA ASN A 66 16.35 -5.56 -7.32
C ASN A 66 17.24 -4.44 -7.86
N LEU A 67 17.46 -3.37 -7.07
CA LEU A 67 18.37 -2.28 -7.45
C LEU A 67 19.81 -2.78 -7.67
N ALA A 68 20.32 -3.65 -6.79
CA ALA A 68 21.65 -4.22 -6.95
C ALA A 68 21.75 -5.12 -8.21
N ILE A 69 20.69 -5.85 -8.54
CA ILE A 69 20.59 -6.65 -9.76
C ILE A 69 20.64 -5.73 -10.99
N GLU A 70 19.83 -4.67 -11.02
CA GLU A 70 19.81 -3.70 -12.12
C GLU A 70 21.18 -3.06 -12.35
N ASP A 71 21.88 -2.67 -11.27
CA ASP A 71 23.21 -2.10 -11.36
C ASP A 71 24.23 -3.09 -11.93
N GLU A 72 24.16 -4.35 -11.52
CA GLU A 72 25.04 -5.40 -12.06
C GLU A 72 24.74 -5.68 -13.54
N MET A 73 23.47 -5.71 -13.93
CA MET A 73 23.07 -5.83 -15.34
C MET A 73 23.65 -4.69 -16.20
N LYS A 74 23.61 -3.44 -15.70
CA LYS A 74 24.22 -2.30 -16.40
C LYS A 74 25.74 -2.45 -16.55
N ARG A 75 26.43 -2.89 -15.50
CA ARG A 75 27.89 -3.14 -15.52
C ARG A 75 28.25 -4.22 -16.53
N LEU A 76 27.51 -5.34 -16.53
CA LEU A 76 27.71 -6.44 -17.47
C LEU A 76 27.48 -5.98 -18.91
N ARG A 77 26.41 -5.23 -19.19
CA ARG A 77 26.16 -4.67 -20.52
C ARG A 77 27.34 -3.82 -21.00
N LYS A 78 27.82 -2.88 -20.17
CA LYS A 78 28.96 -2.02 -20.51
C LYS A 78 30.22 -2.82 -20.84
N ARG A 79 30.49 -3.90 -20.09
CA ARG A 79 31.64 -4.79 -20.34
C ARG A 79 31.51 -5.54 -21.66
N MET A 80 30.33 -6.03 -22.00
CA MET A 80 30.12 -6.81 -23.22
C MET A 80 30.08 -5.93 -24.48
N GLU A 81 29.50 -4.74 -24.39
CA GLU A 81 29.32 -3.84 -25.54
C GLU A 81 30.49 -2.85 -25.72
N GLY A 82 31.21 -2.51 -24.64
CA GLY A 82 32.37 -1.61 -24.66
C GLY A 82 33.72 -2.31 -24.92
N ALA A 83 33.72 -3.61 -25.17
CA ALA A 83 34.92 -4.38 -25.53
C ALA A 83 35.17 -4.45 -27.05
N LYS A 84 34.73 -3.43 -27.80
CA LYS A 84 35.04 -3.23 -29.22
C LYS A 84 35.99 -2.04 -29.40
#